data_AF-A0A4Q4WVD6-F1
#
_entry.id   AF-A0A4Q4WVD6-F1
#
_cell.length_a   1.000
_cell.length_b   1.000
_cell.length_c   1.000
_cell.angle_alpha   90.00
_cell.angle_beta   90.00
_cell.angle_gamma   90.00
#
_symmetry.space_group_name_H-M   'P 1'
#
loop_
_entity.id
_entity.type
_entity.pdbx_description
1 polymer ?
#
loop_
_entity_poly.entity_id
_entity_poly.type
_entity_poly.pdbx_seq_one_letter_code
_entity_poly.pdbx_strand_id
1 'polypeptide(L)'
;MVTVNIAYTAPINPAGAEPVLTQSQVWAGLQRKVRRAHEFVPVITSCEVLSEGKTDDGDKVKVVRKVVFTPDGPRPGGGTVKEVCVHYPPTRVDFQQEDGSTITNLVSKGPKGELLMTYSFEWRHPDVEEGSAKAPELEEAHMKGAKIAVEGSIDTIRRLVKGGEIQ
;
A
#
# COMPACT_ATOMS: atom_id res chain seq x y z
N MET A 1 -21.72 -2.48 11.23
CA MET A 1 -20.30 -2.51 10.87
C MET A 1 -20.06 -1.35 9.92
N VAL A 2 -19.02 -0.56 10.15
CA VAL A 2 -18.61 0.50 9.22
C VAL A 2 -17.55 -0.05 8.28
N THR A 3 -17.70 0.23 6.99
CA THR A 3 -16.65 0.01 5.98
C THR A 3 -16.22 1.37 5.44
N VAL A 4 -14.95 1.71 5.60
CA VAL A 4 -14.37 2.93 5.05
C VAL A 4 -13.78 2.62 3.69
N ASN A 5 -14.37 3.19 2.65
CA ASN A 5 -13.91 3.06 1.27
C ASN A 5 -13.30 4.38 0.81
N ILE A 6 -11.99 4.39 0.61
CA ILE A 6 -11.27 5.59 0.22
C ILE A 6 -10.19 5.29 -0.82
N ALA A 7 -9.82 6.30 -1.58
CA ALA A 7 -8.67 6.22 -2.47
C ALA A 7 -7.91 7.55 -2.49
N TYR A 8 -6.58 7.47 -2.59
CA TYR A 8 -5.71 8.63 -2.74
C TYR A 8 -4.79 8.41 -3.94
N THR A 9 -4.60 9.47 -4.74
CA THR A 9 -3.74 9.47 -5.91
C THR A 9 -2.74 10.60 -5.84
N ALA A 10 -1.48 10.32 -6.15
CA ALA A 10 -0.43 11.33 -6.30
C ALA A 10 0.39 11.11 -7.58
N PRO A 11 0.92 12.17 -8.20
CA PRO A 11 1.88 12.05 -9.29
C PRO A 11 3.17 11.43 -8.79
N ILE A 12 3.69 10.44 -9.52
CA ILE A 12 4.98 9.80 -9.19
C ILE A 12 6.14 10.74 -9.54
N ASN A 13 6.01 11.53 -10.61
CA ASN A 13 7.01 12.47 -11.08
C ASN A 13 6.43 13.89 -11.16
N PRO A 14 6.14 14.56 -10.02
CA PRO A 14 5.75 15.96 -10.04
C PRO A 14 6.91 16.84 -10.56
N ALA A 15 6.59 18.07 -10.98
CA ALA A 15 7.59 19.00 -11.49
C ALA A 15 8.73 19.22 -10.47
N GLY A 16 9.98 19.05 -10.92
CA GLY A 16 11.18 19.19 -10.09
C GLY A 16 11.57 17.97 -9.26
N ALA A 17 10.83 16.85 -9.33
CA ALA A 17 11.21 15.61 -8.66
C ALA A 17 12.37 14.91 -9.38
N GLU A 18 13.43 14.58 -8.62
CA GLU A 18 14.63 13.92 -9.14
C GLU A 18 15.08 12.75 -8.22
N PRO A 19 15.49 11.60 -8.78
CA PRO A 19 15.41 11.24 -10.19
C PRO A 19 13.96 11.05 -10.66
N VAL A 20 13.73 11.29 -11.96
CA VAL A 20 12.48 10.89 -12.64
C VAL A 20 12.38 9.37 -12.66
N LEU A 21 11.33 8.82 -12.06
CA LEU A 21 11.13 7.38 -11.93
C LEU A 21 10.47 6.79 -13.17
N THR A 22 10.98 5.64 -13.60
CA THR A 22 10.38 4.83 -14.67
C THR A 22 9.33 3.85 -14.13
N GLN A 23 8.46 3.33 -14.98
CA GLN A 23 7.44 2.35 -14.57
C GLN A 23 8.08 1.06 -14.01
N SER A 24 9.19 0.60 -14.57
CA SER A 24 9.91 -0.58 -14.08
C SER A 24 10.51 -0.35 -12.69
N GLN A 25 11.08 0.82 -12.43
CA GLN A 25 11.59 1.20 -11.10
C GLN A 25 10.48 1.27 -10.06
N VAL A 26 9.33 1.87 -10.42
CA VAL A 26 8.17 1.91 -9.53
C VAL A 26 7.66 0.49 -9.26
N TRP A 27 7.60 -0.36 -10.27
CA TRP A 27 7.19 -1.75 -10.10
C TRP A 27 8.15 -2.55 -9.19
N ALA A 28 9.46 -2.39 -9.38
CA ALA A 28 10.47 -2.96 -8.48
C ALA A 28 10.28 -2.44 -7.04
N GLY A 29 9.96 -1.16 -6.90
CA GLY A 29 9.59 -0.52 -5.64
C GLY A 29 8.39 -1.17 -4.95
N LEU A 30 7.29 -1.38 -5.67
CA LEU A 30 6.09 -2.04 -5.13
C LEU A 30 6.39 -3.49 -4.73
N GLN A 31 7.16 -4.23 -5.53
CA GLN A 31 7.58 -5.58 -5.18
C GLN A 31 8.46 -5.62 -3.91
N ARG A 32 9.35 -4.64 -3.73
CA ARG A 32 10.12 -4.51 -2.50
C ARG A 32 9.23 -4.15 -1.31
N LYS A 33 8.29 -3.22 -1.49
CA LYS A 33 7.31 -2.85 -0.45
C LYS A 33 6.47 -4.04 0.02
N VAL A 34 6.12 -4.97 -0.88
CA VAL A 34 5.45 -6.23 -0.49
C VAL A 34 6.29 -7.03 0.51
N ARG A 35 7.61 -7.08 0.33
CA ARG A 35 8.51 -7.90 1.16
C ARG A 35 9.12 -7.14 2.34
N ARG A 36 9.16 -5.81 2.30
CA ARG A 36 9.81 -4.93 3.29
C ARG A 36 8.96 -3.70 3.60
N ALA A 37 7.71 -3.93 4.02
CA ALA A 37 6.73 -2.85 4.21
C ALA A 37 7.18 -1.75 5.19
N HIS A 38 7.96 -2.11 6.21
CA HIS A 38 8.52 -1.20 7.22
C HIS A 38 9.46 -0.14 6.64
N GLU A 39 10.06 -0.38 5.46
CA GLU A 39 10.89 0.63 4.79
C GLU A 39 10.06 1.76 4.15
N PHE A 40 8.74 1.54 3.95
CA PHE A 40 7.87 2.42 3.16
C PHE A 40 6.77 3.10 3.99
N VAL A 41 6.32 2.45 5.07
CA VAL A 41 5.20 2.94 5.88
C VAL A 41 5.65 3.01 7.35
N PRO A 42 5.85 4.22 7.92
CA PRO A 42 6.47 4.39 9.24
C PRO A 42 5.78 3.67 10.40
N VAL A 43 4.46 3.48 10.32
CA VAL A 43 3.68 2.77 11.35
C VAL A 43 3.84 1.25 11.31
N ILE A 44 4.57 0.70 10.32
CA ILE A 44 4.90 -0.72 10.25
C ILE A 44 6.30 -0.93 10.82
N THR A 45 6.40 -1.69 11.91
CA THR A 45 7.67 -1.97 12.58
C THR A 45 8.37 -3.23 12.08
N SER A 46 7.62 -4.17 11.52
CA SER A 46 8.15 -5.43 11.00
C SER A 46 7.33 -5.95 9.81
N CYS A 47 8.01 -6.66 8.92
CA CYS A 47 7.42 -7.33 7.77
C CYS A 47 8.14 -8.67 7.56
N GLU A 48 7.43 -9.77 7.73
CA GLU A 48 7.92 -11.13 7.57
C GLU A 48 7.18 -11.80 6.41
N VAL A 49 7.92 -12.35 5.44
CA VAL A 49 7.32 -13.16 4.36
C VAL A 49 7.14 -14.59 4.89
N LEU A 50 5.89 -15.04 4.98
CA LEU A 50 5.53 -16.37 5.48
C LEU A 50 5.60 -17.41 4.37
N SER A 51 5.16 -17.05 3.16
CA SER A 51 5.30 -17.89 1.98
C SER A 51 5.28 -17.06 0.70
N GLU A 52 5.92 -17.57 -0.34
CA GLU A 52 5.95 -16.96 -1.67
C GLU A 52 5.82 -18.06 -2.72
N GLY A 53 5.01 -17.81 -3.74
CA GLY A 53 4.75 -18.77 -4.81
C GLY A 53 3.86 -18.21 -5.90
N LYS A 54 3.12 -19.09 -6.57
CA LYS A 54 2.12 -18.72 -7.57
C LYS A 54 0.71 -18.76 -6.96
N THR A 55 -0.21 -18.02 -7.56
CA THR A 55 -1.65 -18.21 -7.36
C THR A 55 -2.07 -19.62 -7.83
N ASP A 56 -3.24 -20.08 -7.40
CA ASP A 56 -3.72 -21.44 -7.68
C ASP A 56 -3.93 -21.68 -9.19
N ASP A 57 -4.22 -20.62 -9.95
CA ASP A 57 -4.28 -20.61 -11.41
C ASP A 57 -2.89 -20.63 -12.09
N GLY A 58 -1.80 -20.52 -11.32
CA GLY A 58 -0.41 -20.57 -11.79
C GLY A 58 0.15 -19.26 -12.37
N ASP A 59 -0.72 -18.29 -12.67
CA ASP A 59 -0.35 -17.15 -13.51
C ASP A 59 0.44 -16.06 -12.77
N LYS A 60 0.09 -15.81 -11.50
CA LYS A 60 0.48 -14.59 -10.78
C LYS A 60 1.35 -14.92 -9.59
N VAL A 61 2.21 -13.98 -9.19
CA VAL A 61 2.98 -14.13 -7.95
C VAL A 61 2.05 -13.85 -6.77
N LYS A 62 2.07 -14.76 -5.79
CA LYS A 62 1.36 -14.65 -4.52
C LYS A 62 2.38 -14.64 -3.39
N VAL A 63 2.35 -13.61 -2.56
CA VAL A 63 3.18 -13.49 -1.35
C VAL A 63 2.24 -13.43 -0.16
N VAL A 64 2.42 -14.31 0.81
CA VAL A 64 1.74 -14.22 2.10
C VAL A 64 2.73 -13.64 3.09
N ARG A 65 2.37 -12.52 3.71
CA ARG A 65 3.23 -11.82 4.67
C ARG A 65 2.51 -11.56 5.98
N LYS A 66 3.30 -11.27 7.01
CA LYS A 66 2.87 -10.83 8.32
C LYS A 66 3.50 -9.48 8.59
N VAL A 67 2.68 -8.48 8.90
CA VAL A 67 3.13 -7.13 9.24
C VAL A 67 2.75 -6.80 10.69
N VAL A 68 3.61 -6.05 11.37
CA VAL A 68 3.36 -5.58 12.74
C VAL A 68 3.24 -4.07 12.72
N PHE A 69 2.15 -3.55 13.28
CA PHE A 69 1.88 -2.13 13.38
C PHE A 69 2.22 -1.57 14.76
N THR A 70 2.67 -0.31 14.80
CA THR A 70 2.75 0.49 16.02
C THR A 70 1.36 0.70 16.64
N PRO A 71 1.27 1.07 17.93
CA PRO A 71 0.01 1.47 18.57
C PRO A 71 -0.75 2.58 17.84
N ASP A 72 -0.02 3.49 17.19
CA ASP A 72 -0.55 4.60 16.39
C ASP A 72 -0.91 4.18 14.94
N GLY A 73 -0.84 2.88 14.63
CA GLY A 73 -1.17 2.35 13.32
C GLY A 73 -2.69 2.26 13.07
N PRO A 74 -3.10 1.72 11.90
CA PRO A 74 -4.52 1.58 11.55
C PRO A 74 -5.29 0.58 12.41
N ARG A 75 -4.59 -0.24 13.23
CA ARG A 75 -5.20 -1.07 14.28
C ARG A 75 -5.00 -0.42 15.65
N PRO A 76 -6.08 -0.04 16.36
CA PRO A 76 -5.99 0.50 17.71
C PRO A 76 -5.21 -0.41 18.66
N GLY A 77 -4.21 0.13 19.35
CA GLY A 77 -3.32 -0.65 20.23
C GLY A 77 -2.24 -1.43 19.48
N GLY A 78 -2.15 -1.25 18.16
CA GLY A 78 -1.20 -1.90 17.27
C GLY A 78 -1.64 -3.32 16.91
N GLY A 79 -0.66 -4.17 16.65
CA GLY A 79 -0.90 -5.59 16.47
C GLY A 79 -0.37 -6.13 15.16
N THR A 80 -0.71 -7.38 14.90
CA THR A 80 -0.20 -8.12 13.75
C THR A 80 -1.33 -8.36 12.75
N VAL A 81 -1.04 -8.13 11.47
CA VAL A 81 -1.93 -8.45 10.36
C VAL A 81 -1.22 -9.40 9.41
N LYS A 82 -1.90 -10.47 9.01
CA LYS A 82 -1.49 -11.30 7.89
C LYS A 82 -2.17 -10.81 6.62
N GLU A 83 -1.39 -10.73 5.56
CA GLU A 83 -1.85 -10.25 4.27
C GLU A 83 -1.50 -11.23 3.17
N VAL A 84 -2.45 -11.46 2.27
CA VAL A 84 -2.22 -12.15 0.99
C VAL A 84 -2.04 -11.07 -0.08
N CYS A 85 -0.85 -11.00 -0.65
CA CYS A 85 -0.48 -10.05 -1.69
C CYS A 85 -0.43 -10.75 -3.05
N VAL A 86 -1.13 -10.22 -4.07
CA VAL A 86 -1.13 -10.77 -5.43
C VAL A 86 -0.61 -9.72 -6.40
N HIS A 87 0.39 -10.11 -7.19
CA HIS A 87 1.00 -9.22 -8.18
C HIS A 87 0.29 -9.31 -9.52
N TYR A 88 0.01 -8.15 -10.10
CA TYR A 88 -0.49 -7.95 -11.47
C TYR A 88 0.51 -7.03 -12.20
N PRO A 89 1.62 -7.60 -12.70
CA PRO A 89 2.70 -6.81 -13.27
C PRO A 89 2.27 -6.08 -14.56
N PRO A 90 2.86 -4.90 -14.85
CA PRO A 90 3.81 -4.15 -14.04
C PRO A 90 3.15 -3.05 -13.20
N THR A 91 1.84 -3.09 -12.99
CA THR A 91 1.08 -1.92 -12.53
C THR A 91 0.41 -2.08 -11.19
N ARG A 92 0.12 -3.29 -10.73
CA ARG A 92 -0.80 -3.45 -9.59
C ARG A 92 -0.37 -4.55 -8.62
N VAL A 93 -0.59 -4.27 -7.34
CA VAL A 93 -0.56 -5.28 -6.28
C VAL A 93 -1.85 -5.16 -5.47
N ASP A 94 -2.54 -6.29 -5.31
CA ASP A 94 -3.74 -6.37 -4.46
C ASP A 94 -3.36 -7.06 -3.14
N PHE A 95 -3.87 -6.55 -2.03
CA PHE A 95 -3.64 -7.04 -0.68
C PHE A 95 -4.98 -7.38 -0.04
N GLN A 96 -5.06 -8.55 0.59
CA GLN A 96 -6.21 -8.98 1.35
C GLN A 96 -5.80 -9.32 2.78
N GLN A 97 -6.46 -8.68 3.75
CA GLN A 97 -6.27 -8.91 5.18
C GLN A 97 -7.21 -10.01 5.70
N GLU A 98 -6.87 -10.62 6.85
CA GLU A 98 -7.68 -11.69 7.47
C GLU A 98 -9.09 -11.24 7.89
N ASP A 99 -9.27 -9.94 8.19
CA ASP A 99 -10.58 -9.36 8.52
C ASP A 99 -11.44 -9.04 7.28
N GLY A 100 -10.93 -9.35 6.08
CA GLY A 100 -11.59 -9.09 4.81
C GLY A 100 -11.34 -7.70 4.24
N SER A 101 -10.59 -6.83 4.93
CA SER A 101 -10.16 -5.55 4.36
C SER A 101 -9.28 -5.77 3.13
N THR A 102 -9.42 -4.90 2.15
CA THR A 102 -8.64 -4.97 0.90
C THR A 102 -7.92 -3.67 0.61
N ILE A 103 -6.74 -3.80 0.01
CA ILE A 103 -5.94 -2.66 -0.43
C ILE A 103 -5.48 -2.96 -1.84
N THR A 104 -5.57 -1.97 -2.72
CA THR A 104 -5.00 -2.04 -4.08
C THR A 104 -3.93 -0.98 -4.19
N ASN A 105 -2.75 -1.35 -4.65
CA ASN A 105 -1.70 -0.40 -5.01
C ASN A 105 -1.56 -0.42 -6.53
N LEU A 106 -1.92 0.67 -7.20
CA LEU A 106 -1.99 0.78 -8.65
C LEU A 106 -1.08 1.90 -9.16
N VAL A 107 -0.40 1.63 -10.28
CA VAL A 107 0.28 2.61 -11.12
C VAL A 107 -0.50 2.76 -12.41
N SER A 108 -0.93 3.98 -12.71
CA SER A 108 -1.66 4.32 -13.92
C SER A 108 -0.93 5.40 -14.73
N LYS A 109 -1.36 5.59 -15.98
CA LYS A 109 -0.91 6.69 -16.83
C LYS A 109 -2.04 7.70 -16.97
N GLY A 110 -1.73 8.97 -16.73
CA GLY A 110 -2.67 10.05 -17.03
C GLY A 110 -2.69 10.41 -18.52
N PRO A 111 -3.52 11.40 -18.93
CA PRO A 111 -3.76 11.73 -20.33
C PRO A 111 -2.52 12.16 -21.11
N LYS A 112 -1.46 12.61 -20.43
CA LYS A 112 -0.20 13.03 -21.06
C LYS A 112 0.92 12.00 -20.85
N GLY A 113 0.58 10.81 -20.36
CA GLY A 113 1.53 9.72 -20.09
C GLY A 113 2.24 9.84 -18.74
N GLU A 114 1.86 10.79 -17.88
CA GLU A 114 2.38 10.92 -16.53
C GLU A 114 2.07 9.68 -15.68
N LEU A 115 3.03 9.24 -14.87
CA LEU A 115 2.82 8.12 -13.95
C LEU A 115 2.12 8.61 -12.68
N LEU A 116 1.03 7.95 -12.31
CA LEU A 116 0.24 8.22 -11.12
C LEU A 116 0.26 6.98 -10.22
N MET A 117 0.43 7.18 -8.91
CA MET A 117 0.26 6.12 -7.91
C MET A 117 -1.05 6.33 -7.19
N THR A 118 -1.92 5.31 -7.23
CA THR A 118 -3.22 5.30 -6.60
C THR A 118 -3.32 4.14 -5.63
N TYR A 119 -3.58 4.42 -4.37
CA TYR A 119 -3.96 3.39 -3.41
C TYR A 119 -5.45 3.51 -3.10
N SER A 120 -6.17 2.40 -3.20
CA SER A 120 -7.56 2.29 -2.76
C SER A 120 -7.66 1.30 -1.61
N PHE A 121 -8.53 1.60 -0.65
CA PHE A 121 -8.70 0.86 0.58
C PHE A 121 -10.18 0.58 0.79
N GLU A 122 -10.49 -0.66 1.18
CA GLU A 122 -11.73 -1.06 1.84
C GLU A 122 -11.34 -1.53 3.24
N TRP A 123 -11.46 -0.66 4.24
CA TRP A 123 -11.15 -1.00 5.63
C TRP A 123 -12.42 -1.31 6.42
N ARG A 124 -12.45 -2.50 7.03
CA ARG A 124 -13.61 -2.99 7.77
C ARG A 124 -13.45 -2.77 9.27
N HIS A 125 -14.40 -2.06 9.87
CA HIS A 125 -14.49 -1.79 11.31
C HIS A 125 -15.74 -2.48 11.87
N PRO A 126 -15.65 -3.79 12.21
CA PRO A 126 -16.79 -4.52 12.78
C PRO A 126 -17.23 -3.95 14.13
N ASP A 127 -16.28 -3.38 14.89
CA ASP A 127 -16.50 -2.82 16.22
C ASP A 127 -17.15 -1.42 16.21
N VAL A 128 -17.46 -0.88 15.04
CA VAL A 128 -18.04 0.45 14.88
C VAL A 128 -19.45 0.33 14.31
N GLU A 129 -20.39 0.93 15.02
CA GLU A 129 -21.79 0.98 14.62
C GLU A 129 -22.00 1.98 13.47
N GLU A 130 -22.83 1.58 12.52
CA GLU A 130 -23.19 2.41 11.37
C GLU A 130 -24.02 3.62 11.84
N GLY A 131 -23.76 4.81 11.28
CA GLY A 131 -24.41 6.05 11.71
C GLY A 131 -23.85 6.66 13.00
N SER A 132 -22.84 6.05 13.63
CA SER A 132 -22.15 6.65 14.78
C SER A 132 -21.27 7.84 14.37
N ALA A 133 -21.03 8.77 15.30
CA ALA A 133 -20.14 9.91 15.08
C ALA A 133 -18.67 9.52 14.81
N LYS A 134 -18.29 8.26 15.09
CA LYS A 134 -16.95 7.71 14.83
C LYS A 134 -16.71 7.44 13.35
N ALA A 135 -17.74 7.19 12.56
CA ALA A 135 -17.60 6.89 11.13
C ALA A 135 -16.89 8.01 10.34
N PRO A 136 -17.30 9.29 10.41
CA PRO A 136 -16.61 10.36 9.70
C PRO A 136 -15.19 10.63 10.22
N GLU A 137 -14.95 10.47 11.52
CA GLU A 137 -13.61 10.61 12.11
C GLU A 137 -12.64 9.54 11.57
N LEU A 138 -13.13 8.29 11.43
CA LEU A 138 -12.37 7.19 10.86
C LEU A 138 -12.04 7.45 9.39
N GLU A 139 -13.00 7.93 8.61
CA GLU A 139 -12.79 8.26 7.20
C GLU A 139 -11.70 9.33 7.02
N GLU A 140 -11.73 10.40 7.82
CA GLU A 140 -10.72 11.46 7.77
C GLU A 140 -9.32 10.94 8.18
N ALA A 141 -9.24 10.19 9.28
CA ALA A 141 -7.99 9.58 9.74
C ALA A 141 -7.40 8.63 8.68
N HIS A 142 -8.26 7.81 8.08
CA HIS A 142 -7.91 6.87 7.03
C HIS A 142 -7.45 7.57 5.76
N MET A 143 -8.07 8.69 5.38
CA MET A 143 -7.64 9.50 4.24
C MET A 143 -6.24 10.10 4.47
N LYS A 144 -5.94 10.59 5.69
CA LYS A 144 -4.59 11.04 6.06
C LYS A 144 -3.57 9.91 5.97
N GLY A 145 -3.92 8.72 6.45
CA GLY A 145 -3.10 7.51 6.34
C GLY A 145 -2.84 7.09 4.88
N ALA A 146 -3.86 7.13 4.04
CA ALA A 146 -3.76 6.83 2.60
C ALA A 146 -2.79 7.79 1.89
N LYS A 147 -2.89 9.09 2.18
CA LYS A 147 -1.95 10.10 1.67
C LYS A 147 -0.51 9.78 2.07
N ILE A 148 -0.25 9.57 3.36
CA ILE A 148 1.09 9.24 3.88
C ILE A 148 1.63 7.98 3.21
N ALA A 149 0.80 6.95 3.06
CA ALA A 149 1.21 5.70 2.45
C ALA A 149 1.59 5.85 0.97
N VAL A 150 0.84 6.63 0.18
CA VAL A 150 1.14 6.86 -1.24
C VAL A 150 2.40 7.71 -1.39
N GLU A 151 2.44 8.89 -0.76
CA GLU A 151 3.56 9.83 -0.91
C GLU A 151 4.85 9.24 -0.34
N GLY A 152 4.79 8.64 0.85
CA GLY A 152 5.94 7.95 1.46
C GLY A 152 6.44 6.76 0.65
N SER A 153 5.54 6.05 -0.06
CA SER A 153 5.96 4.99 -0.97
C SER A 153 6.71 5.55 -2.17
N ILE A 154 6.20 6.60 -2.80
CA ILE A 154 6.88 7.26 -3.93
C ILE A 154 8.27 7.76 -3.50
N ASP A 155 8.37 8.43 -2.36
CA ASP A 155 9.62 9.00 -1.86
C ASP A 155 10.63 7.92 -1.51
N THR A 156 10.18 6.82 -0.90
CA THR A 156 11.03 5.67 -0.60
C THR A 156 11.57 5.03 -1.88
N ILE A 157 10.71 4.79 -2.88
CA ILE A 157 11.16 4.26 -4.19
C ILE A 157 12.20 5.19 -4.79
N ARG A 158 11.96 6.50 -4.78
CA ARG A 158 12.89 7.49 -5.32
C ARG A 158 14.23 7.48 -4.61
N ARG A 159 14.22 7.40 -3.28
CA ARG A 159 15.43 7.28 -2.45
C ARG A 159 16.21 6.01 -2.80
N LEU A 160 15.53 4.88 -2.96
CA LEU A 160 16.14 3.59 -3.30
C LEU A 160 16.76 3.59 -4.70
N VAL A 161 16.08 4.20 -5.68
CA VAL A 161 16.63 4.39 -7.03
C VAL A 161 17.86 5.28 -7.00
N LYS A 162 17.79 6.42 -6.30
CA LYS A 162 18.93 7.33 -6.12
C LYS A 162 20.12 6.64 -5.44
N GLY A 163 19.86 5.73 -4.50
CA GLY A 163 20.87 4.91 -3.82
C GLY A 163 21.38 3.71 -4.62
N GLY A 164 20.83 3.43 -5.80
CA GLY A 164 21.19 2.29 -6.65
C GLY A 164 20.66 0.92 -6.17
N GLU A 165 19.82 0.90 -5.14
CA GLU A 165 19.16 -0.32 -4.64
C GLU A 165 18.05 -0.82 -5.56
N ILE A 166 17.50 0.07 -6.39
CA ILE A 166 16.57 -0.23 -7.48
C ILE A 166 17.16 0.38 -8.76
N GLN A 167 17.20 -0.39 -9.84
CA GLN A 167 17.70 0.03 -11.14
C GLN A 167 16.54 0.30 -12.10
#